data_AF-A0A0D2WSZ0-F1
#
_entry.id   AF-A0A0D2WSZ0-F1
#
_cell.length_a   1.000
_cell.length_b   1.000
_cell.length_c   1.000
_cell.angle_alpha   90.00
_cell.angle_beta   90.00
_cell.angle_gamma   90.00
#
_symmetry.space_group_name_H-M   'P 1'
#
loop_
_entity.id
_entity.type
_entity.pdbx_description
1 polymer ?
#
loop_
_entity_poly.entity_id
_entity_poly.type
_entity_poly.pdbx_seq_one_letter_code
_entity_poly.pdbx_strand_id
1 'polypeptide(L)'
;MQAVMDDMNELQRELYDIVKNATEDLDLSEERIDVAAAQAIAEALKVNTTLTWLKLEKNQIGDPEAQAIAEALKVNTTLTCLDLGNNRIGDAGAQSLAEALKGNKTLDELDLGNNQIGDAGAQSIAEALKVNKTLDELDLAGSLIGDAGVQAIAEALKVNTTLTGLNLDGNQIGDAGAKVLAEALKVNSTLTKLDLDANQIGDAGAQAIAEALRVNPTVTKLRLSENQIGDAGAQAIGEALKVNTGVTWLNLWENRIGDAGAQAIAEALKVNTTLNRLGLSENQIGNVGARAIAEALKVNTTLTELGLSENQIGNVGAEAIAEALKVNTTLAVLGLHTNEIGDDGACELADALEVNTTMTKLHLDRNCMTYGCSALLDAREDNCRLELTFDDQIGRLAFIWLPRKATAEDVQSVFLLLTSGLQLEDQSASLPVLPAEIAARIMDEAHYWPGVRHTKRSRFYDDSPERLLPEDDYFDLIFRDEQGVIRYECAISPTEFYGDSLECATIQPETTPILREMREGWQVQVRPSENGTVLFETIYFE
;
A
#
# COMPACT_ATOMS: atom_id res chain seq x y z
N MET A 1 -26.26 -7.19 -39.45
CA MET A 1 -26.42 -8.48 -38.73
C MET A 1 -26.04 -9.68 -39.60
N GLN A 2 -26.82 -10.08 -40.61
CA GLN A 2 -26.51 -11.28 -41.42
C GLN A 2 -25.11 -11.24 -42.08
N ALA A 3 -24.74 -10.11 -42.71
CA ALA A 3 -23.44 -9.95 -43.35
C ALA A 3 -22.24 -9.91 -42.37
N VAL A 4 -22.47 -9.61 -41.08
CA VAL A 4 -21.41 -9.60 -40.06
C VAL A 4 -21.23 -11.00 -39.48
N MET A 5 -22.33 -11.74 -39.26
CA MET A 5 -22.27 -13.14 -38.78
C MET A 5 -21.65 -14.11 -39.79
N ASP A 6 -21.83 -13.84 -41.09
CA ASP A 6 -21.32 -14.69 -42.16
C ASP A 6 -19.77 -14.61 -42.28
N ASP A 7 -19.15 -13.54 -41.78
CA ASP A 7 -17.69 -13.30 -41.84
C ASP A 7 -16.95 -13.63 -40.53
N MET A 8 -17.68 -14.10 -39.51
CA MET A 8 -17.10 -14.41 -38.19
C MET A 8 -16.37 -15.75 -38.17
N ASN A 9 -15.20 -15.76 -37.55
CA ASN A 9 -14.50 -17.00 -37.23
C ASN A 9 -15.18 -17.73 -36.05
N GLU A 10 -14.73 -18.94 -35.74
CA GLU A 10 -15.34 -19.80 -34.72
C GLU A 10 -15.31 -19.16 -33.32
N LEU A 11 -14.18 -18.55 -32.94
CA LEU A 11 -14.00 -17.85 -31.66
C LEU A 11 -14.93 -16.64 -31.53
N GLN A 12 -15.10 -15.85 -32.59
CA GLN A 12 -15.99 -14.70 -32.59
C GLN A 12 -17.45 -15.13 -32.43
N ARG A 13 -17.85 -16.24 -33.06
CA ARG A 13 -19.21 -16.78 -32.91
C ARG A 13 -19.46 -17.28 -31.50
N GLU A 14 -18.47 -17.96 -30.92
CA GLU A 14 -18.51 -18.40 -29.53
C GLU A 14 -18.68 -17.22 -28.57
N LEU A 15 -17.82 -16.19 -28.68
CA LEU A 15 -17.93 -14.97 -27.85
C LEU A 15 -19.27 -14.27 -28.03
N TYR A 16 -19.76 -14.15 -29.27
CA TYR A 16 -21.07 -13.58 -29.55
C TYR A 16 -22.19 -14.38 -28.87
N ASP A 17 -22.18 -15.71 -28.98
CA ASP A 17 -23.21 -16.56 -28.38
C ASP A 17 -23.15 -16.55 -26.85
N ILE A 18 -21.95 -16.51 -26.26
CA ILE A 18 -21.75 -16.35 -24.81
C ILE A 18 -22.39 -15.03 -24.36
N VAL A 19 -21.99 -13.90 -24.94
CA VAL A 19 -22.48 -12.57 -24.55
C VAL A 19 -23.97 -12.44 -24.82
N LYS A 20 -24.48 -12.95 -25.95
CA LYS A 20 -25.89 -12.84 -26.31
C LYS A 20 -26.82 -13.57 -25.34
N ASN A 21 -26.37 -14.71 -24.79
CA ASN A 21 -27.19 -15.57 -23.93
C ASN A 21 -26.90 -15.38 -22.43
N ALA A 22 -25.92 -14.55 -22.06
CA ALA A 22 -25.59 -14.27 -20.67
C ALA A 22 -26.73 -13.54 -19.95
N THR A 23 -26.98 -13.89 -18.68
CA THR A 23 -28.23 -13.55 -17.97
C THR A 23 -28.09 -12.58 -16.81
N GLU A 24 -26.90 -12.40 -16.23
CA GLU A 24 -26.66 -11.47 -15.12
C GLU A 24 -25.24 -10.92 -15.21
N ASP A 25 -24.27 -11.78 -14.88
CA ASP A 25 -22.86 -11.43 -14.77
C ASP A 25 -22.04 -12.24 -15.77
N LEU A 26 -21.15 -11.56 -16.50
CA LEU A 26 -20.22 -12.20 -17.41
C LEU A 26 -18.82 -11.63 -17.25
N ASP A 27 -17.88 -12.51 -16.97
CA ASP A 27 -16.45 -12.21 -16.91
C ASP A 27 -15.75 -12.78 -18.14
N LEU A 28 -15.16 -11.89 -18.94
CA LEU A 28 -14.33 -12.21 -20.10
C LEU A 28 -12.92 -11.61 -19.94
N SER A 29 -12.44 -11.44 -18.71
CA SER A 29 -11.13 -10.87 -18.43
C SER A 29 -9.99 -11.77 -18.93
N GLU A 30 -8.89 -11.17 -19.38
CA GLU A 30 -7.67 -11.89 -19.84
C GLU A 30 -7.83 -12.78 -21.11
N GLU A 31 -8.96 -12.72 -21.81
CA GLU A 31 -9.27 -13.51 -23.02
C GLU A 31 -8.59 -12.99 -24.31
N ARG A 32 -7.88 -11.84 -24.26
CA ARG A 32 -7.24 -11.16 -25.40
C ARG A 32 -8.22 -10.86 -26.54
N ILE A 33 -8.99 -9.80 -26.34
CA ILE A 33 -10.05 -9.38 -27.26
C ILE A 33 -9.46 -8.46 -28.33
N ASP A 34 -9.32 -8.97 -29.56
CA ASP A 34 -8.98 -8.15 -30.73
C ASP A 34 -10.19 -7.35 -31.26
N VAL A 35 -9.96 -6.44 -32.23
CA VAL A 35 -11.01 -5.63 -32.89
C VAL A 35 -12.23 -6.46 -33.29
N ALA A 36 -12.03 -7.63 -33.87
CA ALA A 36 -13.12 -8.42 -34.42
C ALA A 36 -13.89 -9.18 -33.34
N ALA A 37 -13.21 -9.63 -32.28
CA ALA A 37 -13.82 -10.15 -31.07
C ALA A 37 -14.61 -9.05 -30.33
N ALA A 38 -14.06 -7.84 -30.19
CA ALA A 38 -14.77 -6.70 -29.60
C ALA A 38 -16.03 -6.34 -30.41
N GLN A 39 -15.94 -6.40 -31.75
CA GLN A 39 -17.10 -6.21 -32.61
C GLN A 39 -18.16 -7.30 -32.41
N ALA A 40 -17.76 -8.56 -32.23
CA ALA A 40 -18.67 -9.66 -31.93
C ALA A 40 -19.40 -9.43 -30.60
N ILE A 41 -18.66 -9.09 -29.54
CA ILE A 41 -19.20 -8.75 -28.21
C ILE A 41 -20.17 -7.56 -28.32
N ALA A 42 -19.78 -6.51 -29.04
CA ALA A 42 -20.63 -5.34 -29.27
C ALA A 42 -21.93 -5.70 -30.00
N GLU A 43 -21.90 -6.51 -31.06
CA GLU A 43 -23.12 -6.94 -31.75
C GLU A 43 -24.01 -7.82 -30.86
N ALA A 44 -23.43 -8.65 -30.00
CA ALA A 44 -24.18 -9.45 -29.03
C ALA A 44 -24.84 -8.58 -27.96
N LEU A 45 -24.13 -7.57 -27.43
CA LEU A 45 -24.67 -6.60 -26.47
C LEU A 45 -25.87 -5.81 -27.01
N LYS A 46 -25.93 -5.55 -28.31
CA LYS A 46 -27.07 -4.85 -28.93
C LYS A 46 -28.38 -5.63 -28.86
N VAL A 47 -28.31 -6.96 -28.76
CA VAL A 47 -29.49 -7.85 -28.72
C VAL A 47 -29.68 -8.56 -27.39
N ASN A 48 -28.65 -8.58 -26.53
CA ASN A 48 -28.77 -9.06 -25.17
C ASN A 48 -29.72 -8.14 -24.37
N THR A 49 -30.62 -8.75 -23.61
CA THR A 49 -31.65 -8.06 -22.80
C THR A 49 -31.68 -8.53 -21.34
N THR A 50 -30.62 -9.18 -20.88
CA THR A 50 -30.55 -9.81 -19.56
C THR A 50 -29.24 -9.51 -18.84
N LEU A 51 -28.12 -9.42 -19.56
CA LEU A 51 -26.81 -9.08 -19.03
C LEU A 51 -26.81 -7.69 -18.39
N THR A 52 -26.45 -7.64 -17.11
CA THR A 52 -26.36 -6.44 -16.28
C THR A 52 -24.92 -6.07 -15.98
N TRP A 53 -24.03 -7.05 -15.92
CA TRP A 53 -22.62 -6.83 -15.60
C TRP A 53 -21.69 -7.52 -16.60
N LEU A 54 -20.74 -6.75 -17.13
CA LEU A 54 -19.76 -7.25 -18.08
C LEU A 54 -18.36 -6.81 -17.67
N LYS A 55 -17.47 -7.78 -17.45
CA LYS A 55 -16.05 -7.54 -17.23
C LYS A 55 -15.22 -7.87 -18.45
N LEU A 56 -14.40 -6.92 -18.86
CA LEU A 56 -13.48 -7.00 -19.97
C LEU A 56 -12.07 -6.56 -19.54
N GLU A 57 -11.73 -6.73 -18.27
CA GLU A 57 -10.45 -6.34 -17.70
C GLU A 57 -9.27 -7.06 -18.40
N LYS A 58 -8.11 -6.41 -18.54
CA LYS A 58 -6.86 -7.04 -19.01
C LYS A 58 -6.94 -7.69 -20.40
N ASN A 59 -7.75 -7.14 -21.31
CA ASN A 59 -7.98 -7.70 -22.65
C ASN A 59 -7.19 -7.04 -23.79
N GLN A 60 -6.38 -6.03 -23.49
CA GLN A 60 -5.68 -5.21 -24.48
C GLN A 60 -6.60 -4.40 -25.42
N ILE A 61 -7.83 -4.12 -24.98
CA ILE A 61 -8.82 -3.30 -25.70
C ILE A 61 -8.22 -1.91 -25.93
N GLY A 62 -8.11 -1.49 -27.20
CA GLY A 62 -7.68 -0.16 -27.59
C GLY A 62 -8.85 0.74 -28.00
N ASP A 63 -8.53 1.88 -28.61
CA ASP A 63 -9.55 2.83 -29.09
C ASP A 63 -10.57 2.22 -30.06
N PRO A 64 -10.19 1.40 -31.07
CA PRO A 64 -11.15 0.80 -32.00
C PRO A 64 -12.11 -0.17 -31.31
N GLU A 65 -11.61 -1.01 -30.40
CA GLU A 65 -12.41 -1.95 -29.61
C GLU A 65 -13.39 -1.20 -28.69
N ALA A 66 -12.90 -0.18 -27.97
CA ALA A 66 -13.74 0.67 -27.12
C ALA A 66 -14.82 1.40 -27.93
N GLN A 67 -14.51 1.83 -29.16
CA GLN A 67 -15.50 2.41 -30.06
C GLN A 67 -16.61 1.41 -30.42
N ALA A 68 -16.27 0.15 -30.71
CA ALA A 68 -17.28 -0.88 -31.01
C ALA A 68 -18.21 -1.11 -29.82
N ILE A 69 -17.65 -1.20 -28.61
CA ILE A 69 -18.41 -1.34 -27.36
C ILE A 69 -19.30 -0.12 -27.13
N ALA A 70 -18.78 1.10 -27.34
CA ALA A 70 -19.55 2.34 -27.22
C ALA A 70 -20.77 2.37 -28.17
N GLU A 71 -20.66 1.87 -29.40
CA GLU A 71 -21.80 1.75 -30.31
C GLU A 71 -22.86 0.76 -29.81
N ALA A 72 -22.48 -0.28 -29.05
CA ALA A 72 -23.43 -1.16 -28.40
C ALA A 72 -24.12 -0.48 -27.21
N LEU A 73 -23.39 0.28 -26.40
CA LEU A 73 -23.93 1.01 -25.23
C LEU A 73 -24.97 2.07 -25.60
N LYS A 74 -24.96 2.60 -26.83
CA LYS A 74 -25.98 3.54 -27.32
C LYS A 74 -27.37 2.91 -27.43
N VAL A 75 -27.46 1.58 -27.59
CA VAL A 75 -28.71 0.87 -27.82
C VAL A 75 -29.01 -0.18 -26.75
N ASN A 76 -27.99 -0.69 -26.06
CA ASN A 76 -28.19 -1.58 -24.92
C ASN A 76 -28.92 -0.83 -23.79
N THR A 77 -29.86 -1.52 -23.15
CA THR A 77 -30.75 -0.96 -22.13
C THR A 77 -30.82 -1.83 -20.88
N THR A 78 -29.82 -2.67 -20.65
CA THR A 78 -29.80 -3.62 -19.53
C THR A 78 -28.49 -3.62 -18.79
N LEU A 79 -27.38 -3.32 -19.45
CA LEU A 79 -26.07 -3.24 -18.82
C LEU A 79 -26.04 -2.07 -17.84
N THR A 80 -25.77 -2.39 -16.58
CA THR A 80 -25.67 -1.46 -15.45
C THR A 80 -24.24 -1.26 -15.02
N CYS A 81 -23.37 -2.24 -15.20
CA CYS A 81 -21.96 -2.09 -14.90
C CYS A 81 -21.06 -2.68 -15.98
N LEU A 82 -20.05 -1.91 -16.37
CA LEU A 82 -19.09 -2.25 -17.41
C LEU A 82 -17.68 -2.01 -16.88
N ASP A 83 -16.90 -3.07 -16.81
CA ASP A 83 -15.49 -3.02 -16.43
C ASP A 83 -14.60 -3.16 -17.67
N LEU A 84 -13.87 -2.09 -17.96
CA LEU A 84 -12.87 -1.97 -19.03
C LEU A 84 -11.48 -1.69 -18.44
N GLY A 85 -11.25 -2.02 -17.17
CA GLY A 85 -10.00 -1.77 -16.46
C GLY A 85 -8.79 -2.47 -17.08
N ASN A 86 -7.59 -1.96 -16.83
CA ASN A 86 -6.31 -2.55 -17.25
C ASN A 86 -6.22 -2.86 -18.77
N ASN A 87 -6.69 -1.94 -19.60
CA ASN A 87 -6.68 -2.06 -21.06
C ASN A 87 -5.75 -1.00 -21.70
N ARG A 88 -5.92 -0.72 -23.00
CA ARG A 88 -5.12 0.26 -23.77
C ARG A 88 -5.99 1.36 -24.36
N ILE A 89 -7.11 1.68 -23.71
CA ILE A 89 -8.03 2.71 -24.16
C ILE A 89 -7.34 4.06 -24.00
N GLY A 90 -7.19 4.80 -25.09
CA GLY A 90 -6.68 6.17 -25.11
C GLY A 90 -7.81 7.19 -25.15
N ASP A 91 -7.43 8.44 -25.44
CA ASP A 91 -8.38 9.56 -25.51
C ASP A 91 -9.51 9.35 -26.53
N ALA A 92 -9.23 8.68 -27.66
CA ALA A 92 -10.23 8.47 -28.71
C ALA A 92 -11.27 7.39 -28.32
N GLY A 93 -10.84 6.33 -27.65
CA GLY A 93 -11.73 5.32 -27.08
C GLY A 93 -12.58 5.90 -25.94
N ALA A 94 -11.95 6.66 -25.04
CA ALA A 94 -12.66 7.39 -23.97
C ALA A 94 -13.68 8.38 -24.54
N GLN A 95 -13.35 9.10 -25.62
CA GLN A 95 -14.28 9.97 -26.32
C GLN A 95 -15.48 9.20 -26.89
N SER A 96 -15.25 8.02 -27.46
CA SER A 96 -16.33 7.19 -28.02
C SER A 96 -17.27 6.70 -26.92
N LEU A 97 -16.73 6.23 -25.80
CA LEU A 97 -17.50 5.82 -24.63
C LEU A 97 -18.28 7.00 -24.03
N ALA A 98 -17.65 8.17 -23.90
CA ALA A 98 -18.30 9.39 -23.45
C ALA A 98 -19.49 9.79 -24.33
N GLU A 99 -19.38 9.66 -25.64
CA GLU A 99 -20.51 9.93 -26.55
C GLU A 99 -21.66 8.94 -26.35
N ALA A 100 -21.38 7.67 -26.04
CA ALA A 100 -22.41 6.71 -25.69
C ALA A 100 -23.08 7.04 -24.35
N LEU A 101 -22.29 7.43 -23.34
CA LEU A 101 -22.78 7.79 -22.00
C LEU A 101 -23.77 8.97 -22.01
N LYS A 102 -23.65 9.92 -22.94
CA LYS A 102 -24.59 11.05 -23.04
C LYS A 102 -26.04 10.60 -23.23
N GLY A 103 -26.25 9.49 -23.93
CA GLY A 103 -27.58 8.94 -24.25
C GLY A 103 -27.94 7.68 -23.48
N ASN A 104 -26.96 6.97 -22.92
CA ASN A 104 -27.18 5.77 -22.12
C ASN A 104 -27.92 6.14 -20.81
N LYS A 105 -28.87 5.27 -20.42
CA LYS A 105 -29.75 5.49 -19.26
C LYS A 105 -29.78 4.31 -18.29
N THR A 106 -28.84 3.39 -18.41
CA THR A 106 -28.83 2.16 -17.62
C THR A 106 -27.51 1.90 -16.96
N LEU A 107 -26.41 2.40 -17.54
CA LEU A 107 -25.09 2.27 -16.95
C LEU A 107 -24.99 3.18 -15.73
N ASP A 108 -24.77 2.52 -14.59
CA ASP A 108 -24.65 3.09 -13.26
C ASP A 108 -23.18 3.05 -12.80
N GLU A 109 -22.39 2.07 -13.24
CA GLU A 109 -20.95 1.95 -12.95
C GLU A 109 -20.13 1.75 -14.22
N LEU A 110 -19.03 2.49 -14.34
CA LEU A 110 -18.07 2.35 -15.43
C LEU A 110 -16.65 2.38 -14.88
N ASP A 111 -15.92 1.27 -15.07
CA ASP A 111 -14.50 1.18 -14.76
C ASP A 111 -13.66 1.36 -16.02
N LEU A 112 -12.85 2.42 -16.02
CA LEU A 112 -11.83 2.72 -17.03
C LEU A 112 -10.42 2.83 -16.42
N GLY A 113 -10.22 2.32 -15.21
CA GLY A 113 -8.96 2.35 -14.51
C GLY A 113 -7.83 1.67 -15.27
N ASN A 114 -6.59 2.10 -15.05
CA ASN A 114 -5.37 1.56 -15.66
C ASN A 114 -5.43 1.52 -17.20
N ASN A 115 -5.91 2.60 -17.81
CA ASN A 115 -5.92 2.81 -19.26
C ASN A 115 -4.99 3.99 -19.67
N GLN A 116 -4.93 4.33 -20.94
CA GLN A 116 -4.06 5.38 -21.49
C GLN A 116 -4.82 6.71 -21.70
N ILE A 117 -5.80 6.99 -20.83
CA ILE A 117 -6.65 8.18 -20.91
C ILE A 117 -5.88 9.38 -20.38
N GLY A 118 -5.71 10.41 -21.22
CA GLY A 118 -5.13 11.70 -20.85
C GLY A 118 -6.18 12.77 -20.63
N ASP A 119 -5.73 14.02 -20.59
CA ASP A 119 -6.59 15.18 -20.35
C ASP A 119 -7.73 15.32 -21.37
N ALA A 120 -7.49 14.95 -22.64
CA ALA A 120 -8.51 15.08 -23.69
C ALA A 120 -9.61 14.02 -23.57
N GLY A 121 -9.26 12.78 -23.18
CA GLY A 121 -10.23 11.75 -22.85
C GLY A 121 -11.03 12.10 -21.61
N ALA A 122 -10.36 12.56 -20.54
CA ALA A 122 -11.01 13.07 -19.32
C ALA A 122 -11.98 14.23 -19.62
N GLN A 123 -11.60 15.16 -20.49
CA GLN A 123 -12.47 16.24 -20.94
C GLN A 123 -13.73 15.70 -21.65
N SER A 124 -13.57 14.68 -22.51
CA SER A 124 -14.71 14.08 -23.21
C SER A 124 -15.68 13.41 -22.23
N ILE A 125 -15.16 12.66 -21.26
CA ILE A 125 -15.94 12.04 -20.18
C ILE A 125 -16.64 13.11 -19.34
N ALA A 126 -15.96 14.19 -18.99
CA ALA A 126 -16.54 15.32 -18.26
C ALA A 126 -17.74 15.95 -19.00
N GLU A 127 -17.67 16.13 -20.33
CA GLU A 127 -18.80 16.61 -21.11
C GLU A 127 -19.99 15.63 -21.10
N ALA A 128 -19.74 14.32 -21.03
CA ALA A 128 -20.79 13.33 -20.85
C ALA A 128 -21.43 13.42 -19.45
N LEU A 129 -20.62 13.54 -18.40
CA LEU A 129 -21.10 13.66 -17.01
C LEU A 129 -22.01 14.88 -16.77
N LYS A 130 -21.84 15.97 -17.53
CA LYS A 130 -22.74 17.15 -17.43
C LYS A 130 -24.19 16.81 -17.77
N VAL A 131 -24.40 15.89 -18.72
CA VAL A 131 -25.73 15.55 -19.25
C VAL A 131 -26.23 14.17 -18.82
N ASN A 132 -25.33 13.22 -18.56
CA ASN A 132 -25.70 11.91 -18.04
C ASN A 132 -26.29 12.05 -16.62
N LYS A 133 -27.35 11.29 -16.35
CA LYS A 133 -28.11 11.30 -15.10
C LYS A 133 -28.33 9.89 -14.55
N THR A 134 -27.44 8.96 -14.86
CA THR A 134 -27.54 7.57 -14.43
C THR A 134 -26.27 7.08 -13.77
N LEU A 135 -25.11 7.45 -14.32
CA LEU A 135 -23.83 7.05 -13.79
C LEU A 135 -23.68 7.53 -12.34
N ASP A 136 -23.45 6.55 -11.47
CA ASP A 136 -23.30 6.64 -10.02
C ASP A 136 -21.82 6.50 -9.63
N GLU A 137 -21.10 5.55 -10.23
CA GLU A 137 -19.69 5.30 -9.98
C GLU A 137 -18.86 5.36 -11.28
N LEU A 138 -17.72 6.04 -11.21
CA LEU A 138 -16.77 6.17 -12.31
C LEU A 138 -15.34 5.94 -11.80
N ASP A 139 -14.67 4.96 -12.40
CA ASP A 139 -13.24 4.71 -12.16
C ASP A 139 -12.39 5.23 -13.33
N LEU A 140 -11.43 6.11 -13.01
CA LEU A 140 -10.41 6.65 -13.92
C LEU A 140 -9.01 6.51 -13.32
N ALA A 141 -8.81 5.55 -12.41
CA ALA A 141 -7.53 5.33 -11.75
C ALA A 141 -6.41 4.97 -12.74
N GLY A 142 -5.14 5.12 -12.33
CA GLY A 142 -3.98 4.63 -13.08
C GLY A 142 -3.88 5.13 -14.51
N SER A 143 -4.35 6.36 -14.77
CA SER A 143 -4.42 6.98 -16.10
C SER A 143 -3.39 8.11 -16.24
N LEU A 144 -3.45 8.89 -17.32
CA LEU A 144 -2.54 9.99 -17.63
C LEU A 144 -3.22 11.36 -17.43
N ILE A 145 -4.19 11.44 -16.51
CA ILE A 145 -4.98 12.65 -16.27
C ILE A 145 -4.17 13.61 -15.40
N GLY A 146 -3.92 14.82 -15.90
CA GLY A 146 -3.28 15.89 -15.18
C GLY A 146 -4.28 16.95 -14.68
N ASP A 147 -3.73 18.09 -14.25
CA ASP A 147 -4.52 19.21 -13.73
C ASP A 147 -5.56 19.74 -14.74
N ALA A 148 -5.29 19.66 -16.06
CA ALA A 148 -6.23 20.14 -17.07
C ALA A 148 -7.42 19.18 -17.27
N GLY A 149 -7.18 17.86 -17.28
CA GLY A 149 -8.23 16.86 -17.36
C GLY A 149 -9.12 16.88 -16.12
N VAL A 150 -8.52 16.95 -14.92
CA VAL A 150 -9.29 17.02 -13.68
C VAL A 150 -10.05 18.34 -13.54
N GLN A 151 -9.56 19.44 -14.12
CA GLN A 151 -10.32 20.68 -14.20
C GLN A 151 -11.63 20.49 -14.99
N ALA A 152 -11.61 19.74 -16.10
CA ALA A 152 -12.83 19.45 -16.85
C ALA A 152 -13.81 18.60 -16.02
N ILE A 153 -13.32 17.57 -15.32
CA ILE A 153 -14.12 16.73 -14.42
C ILE A 153 -14.72 17.58 -13.30
N ALA A 154 -13.94 18.48 -12.67
CA ALA A 154 -14.40 19.38 -11.63
C ALA A 154 -15.56 20.28 -12.12
N GLU A 155 -15.45 20.85 -13.33
CA GLU A 155 -16.56 21.63 -13.91
C GLU A 155 -17.81 20.80 -14.18
N ALA A 156 -17.65 19.51 -14.52
CA ALA A 156 -18.79 18.59 -14.65
C ALA A 156 -19.44 18.28 -13.29
N LEU A 157 -18.64 18.05 -12.24
CA LEU A 157 -19.14 17.77 -10.89
C LEU A 157 -19.98 18.91 -10.31
N LYS A 158 -19.73 20.17 -10.70
CA LYS A 158 -20.54 21.31 -10.26
C LYS A 158 -22.00 21.24 -10.71
N VAL A 159 -22.29 20.52 -11.80
CA VAL A 159 -23.65 20.41 -12.39
C VAL A 159 -24.17 18.98 -12.45
N ASN A 160 -23.30 17.98 -12.28
CA ASN A 160 -23.70 16.59 -12.13
C ASN A 160 -24.37 16.39 -10.77
N THR A 161 -25.44 15.60 -10.75
CA THR A 161 -26.28 15.37 -9.58
C THR A 161 -26.55 13.88 -9.35
N THR A 162 -25.73 13.00 -9.92
CA THR A 162 -25.93 11.55 -9.86
C THR A 162 -24.69 10.81 -9.42
N LEU A 163 -23.50 11.26 -9.81
CA LEU A 163 -22.26 10.61 -9.45
C LEU A 163 -22.05 10.71 -7.93
N THR A 164 -21.94 9.55 -7.29
CA THR A 164 -21.66 9.41 -5.86
C THR A 164 -20.26 8.86 -5.59
N GLY A 165 -19.65 8.17 -6.56
CA GLY A 165 -18.28 7.65 -6.49
C GLY A 165 -17.41 8.12 -7.66
N LEU A 166 -16.23 8.63 -7.35
CA LEU A 166 -15.22 8.99 -8.35
C LEU A 166 -13.85 8.52 -7.89
N ASN A 167 -13.22 7.66 -8.68
CA ASN A 167 -11.85 7.20 -8.47
C ASN A 167 -10.89 7.89 -9.47
N LEU A 168 -9.91 8.61 -8.93
CA LEU A 168 -8.85 9.31 -9.67
C LEU A 168 -7.45 8.92 -9.16
N ASP A 169 -7.33 7.78 -8.48
CA ASP A 169 -6.08 7.21 -8.00
C ASP A 169 -5.01 7.10 -9.12
N GLY A 170 -3.72 7.20 -8.79
CA GLY A 170 -2.65 6.90 -9.73
C GLY A 170 -2.59 7.80 -10.97
N ASN A 171 -2.95 9.08 -10.82
CA ASN A 171 -2.93 10.08 -11.90
C ASN A 171 -1.84 11.15 -11.67
N GLN A 172 -1.85 12.23 -12.47
CA GLN A 172 -0.86 13.32 -12.42
C GLN A 172 -1.47 14.60 -11.86
N ILE A 173 -2.37 14.48 -10.88
CA ILE A 173 -3.07 15.63 -10.26
C ILE A 173 -2.15 16.29 -9.23
N GLY A 174 -1.84 17.56 -9.44
CA GLY A 174 -1.08 18.38 -8.49
C GLY A 174 -1.97 19.30 -7.67
N ASP A 175 -1.36 20.24 -6.97
CA ASP A 175 -2.06 21.23 -6.14
C ASP A 175 -3.09 22.06 -6.93
N ALA A 176 -2.82 22.36 -8.20
CA ALA A 176 -3.74 23.14 -9.02
C ALA A 176 -5.00 22.34 -9.37
N GLY A 177 -4.86 21.06 -9.72
CA GLY A 177 -5.96 20.13 -9.92
C GLY A 177 -6.77 19.87 -8.65
N ALA A 178 -6.10 19.64 -7.53
CA ALA A 178 -6.75 19.50 -6.22
C ALA A 178 -7.57 20.75 -5.84
N LYS A 179 -7.06 21.94 -6.15
CA LYS A 179 -7.77 23.20 -5.90
C LYS A 179 -9.06 23.34 -6.72
N VAL A 180 -9.04 22.97 -8.01
CA VAL A 180 -10.27 23.04 -8.83
C VAL A 180 -11.29 21.99 -8.42
N LEU A 181 -10.86 20.78 -8.03
CA LEU A 181 -11.73 19.78 -7.42
C LEU A 181 -12.36 20.30 -6.12
N ALA A 182 -11.57 20.92 -5.25
CA ALA A 182 -12.07 21.49 -4.01
C ALA A 182 -13.17 22.55 -4.26
N GLU A 183 -13.00 23.43 -5.25
CA GLU A 183 -14.06 24.38 -5.63
C GLU A 183 -15.33 23.69 -6.16
N ALA A 184 -15.20 22.55 -6.84
CA ALA A 184 -16.35 21.75 -7.23
C ALA A 184 -17.04 21.09 -6.03
N LEU A 185 -16.27 20.55 -5.08
CA LEU A 185 -16.81 19.95 -3.85
C LEU A 185 -17.58 20.97 -2.99
N LYS A 186 -17.21 22.25 -2.99
CA LYS A 186 -17.98 23.28 -2.25
C LYS A 186 -19.44 23.40 -2.69
N VAL A 187 -19.75 23.01 -3.93
CA VAL A 187 -21.11 23.12 -4.51
C VAL A 187 -21.75 21.78 -4.84
N ASN A 188 -20.96 20.74 -5.08
CA ASN A 188 -21.48 19.40 -5.33
C ASN A 188 -22.01 18.79 -4.02
N SER A 189 -23.22 18.26 -4.06
CA SER A 189 -23.90 17.67 -2.91
C SER A 189 -24.24 16.20 -3.11
N THR A 190 -23.65 15.52 -4.10
CA THR A 190 -23.94 14.11 -4.43
C THR A 190 -22.74 13.19 -4.25
N LEU A 191 -21.52 13.68 -4.45
CA LEU A 191 -20.32 12.88 -4.34
C LEU A 191 -20.05 12.50 -2.88
N THR A 192 -20.06 11.19 -2.61
CA THR A 192 -19.86 10.62 -1.28
C THR A 192 -18.52 9.93 -1.12
N LYS A 193 -17.94 9.43 -2.23
CA LYS A 193 -16.64 8.75 -2.28
C LYS A 193 -15.76 9.47 -3.29
N LEU A 194 -14.59 9.93 -2.84
CA LEU A 194 -13.57 10.51 -3.70
C LEU A 194 -12.23 9.86 -3.38
N ASP A 195 -11.65 9.22 -4.38
CA ASP A 195 -10.31 8.66 -4.32
C ASP A 195 -9.33 9.52 -5.12
N LEU A 196 -8.29 9.99 -4.44
CA LEU A 196 -7.19 10.80 -4.96
C LEU A 196 -5.84 10.22 -4.52
N ASP A 197 -5.80 8.92 -4.19
CA ASP A 197 -4.56 8.21 -3.86
C ASP A 197 -3.52 8.33 -5.02
N ALA A 198 -2.24 8.11 -4.73
CA ALA A 198 -1.13 8.06 -5.69
C ALA A 198 -1.10 9.21 -6.72
N ASN A 199 -1.22 10.45 -6.23
CA ASN A 199 -1.16 11.67 -7.04
C ASN A 199 0.00 12.59 -6.56
N GLN A 200 0.03 13.84 -7.02
CA GLN A 200 1.10 14.81 -6.72
C GLN A 200 0.58 15.96 -5.85
N ILE A 201 -0.42 15.69 -5.00
CA ILE A 201 -1.05 16.67 -4.12
C ILE A 201 -0.12 16.96 -2.95
N GLY A 202 0.30 18.22 -2.80
CA GLY A 202 1.07 18.72 -1.68
C GLY A 202 0.20 19.46 -0.66
N ASP A 203 0.86 20.20 0.23
CA ASP A 203 0.19 20.97 1.28
C ASP A 203 -0.83 21.98 0.75
N ALA A 204 -0.56 22.63 -0.39
CA ALA A 204 -1.46 23.65 -0.93
C ALA A 204 -2.74 23.04 -1.50
N GLY A 205 -2.65 21.87 -2.16
CA GLY A 205 -3.81 21.10 -2.61
C GLY A 205 -4.60 20.54 -1.43
N ALA A 206 -3.94 19.96 -0.44
CA ALA A 206 -4.57 19.49 0.80
C ALA A 206 -5.31 20.62 1.54
N GLN A 207 -4.71 21.82 1.61
CA GLN A 207 -5.35 23.00 2.18
C GLN A 207 -6.63 23.39 1.41
N ALA A 208 -6.62 23.32 0.08
CA ALA A 208 -7.81 23.60 -0.71
C ALA A 208 -8.92 22.57 -0.46
N ILE A 209 -8.59 21.28 -0.41
CA ILE A 209 -9.53 20.21 -0.09
C ILE A 209 -10.11 20.42 1.32
N ALA A 210 -9.27 20.77 2.30
CA ALA A 210 -9.70 21.08 3.66
C ALA A 210 -10.72 22.24 3.71
N GLU A 211 -10.47 23.33 2.95
CA GLU A 211 -11.42 24.45 2.83
C GLU A 211 -12.77 23.99 2.28
N ALA A 212 -12.79 23.05 1.33
CA ALA A 212 -14.03 22.48 0.80
C ALA A 212 -14.75 21.60 1.84
N LEU A 213 -14.03 20.75 2.58
CA LEU A 213 -14.60 19.90 3.62
C LEU A 213 -15.28 20.70 4.74
N ARG A 214 -14.84 21.94 5.01
CA ARG A 214 -15.52 22.79 6.00
C ARG A 214 -16.98 23.10 5.66
N VAL A 215 -17.35 23.05 4.38
CA VAL A 215 -18.69 23.39 3.89
C VAL A 215 -19.39 22.23 3.18
N ASN A 216 -18.67 21.18 2.81
CA ASN A 216 -19.23 19.97 2.19
C ASN A 216 -19.46 18.87 3.25
N PRO A 217 -20.73 18.54 3.57
CA PRO A 217 -21.07 17.43 4.47
C PRO A 217 -21.32 16.11 3.72
N THR A 218 -21.27 16.09 2.39
CA THR A 218 -21.66 14.94 1.57
C THR A 218 -20.52 13.92 1.41
N VAL A 219 -19.27 14.37 1.31
CA VAL A 219 -18.11 13.47 1.19
C VAL A 219 -17.95 12.69 2.50
N THR A 220 -18.10 11.37 2.42
CA THR A 220 -17.99 10.45 3.56
C THR A 220 -16.70 9.64 3.53
N LYS A 221 -16.19 9.31 2.33
CA LYS A 221 -14.94 8.60 2.11
C LYS A 221 -14.01 9.45 1.26
N LEU A 222 -12.88 9.84 1.83
CA LEU A 222 -11.84 10.62 1.16
C LEU A 222 -10.51 9.88 1.30
N ARG A 223 -9.87 9.59 0.16
CA ARG A 223 -8.58 8.93 0.11
C ARG A 223 -7.55 9.86 -0.55
N LEU A 224 -6.43 10.06 0.13
CA LEU A 224 -5.35 11.02 -0.17
C LEU A 224 -3.97 10.40 0.09
N SER A 225 -3.88 9.09 -0.03
CA SER A 225 -2.68 8.28 0.22
C SER A 225 -1.66 8.44 -0.91
N GLU A 226 -0.40 8.05 -0.69
CA GLU A 226 0.65 8.11 -1.72
C GLU A 226 0.76 9.50 -2.38
N ASN A 227 0.66 10.56 -1.57
CA ASN A 227 0.74 11.95 -2.01
C ASN A 227 1.92 12.66 -1.34
N GLN A 228 1.98 13.99 -1.45
CA GLN A 228 3.08 14.80 -0.94
C GLN A 228 2.65 15.70 0.21
N ILE A 229 1.61 15.29 0.95
CA ILE A 229 1.02 16.05 2.06
C ILE A 229 1.96 16.00 3.26
N GLY A 230 2.40 17.16 3.72
CA GLY A 230 3.19 17.33 4.92
C GLY A 230 2.36 17.84 6.10
N ASP A 231 3.08 18.32 7.12
CA ASP A 231 2.46 18.84 8.35
C ASP A 231 1.49 20.00 8.11
N ALA A 232 1.76 20.89 7.16
CA ALA A 232 0.90 22.04 6.90
C ALA A 232 -0.43 21.60 6.24
N GLY A 233 -0.40 20.65 5.32
CA GLY A 233 -1.60 20.06 4.73
C GLY A 233 -2.40 19.27 5.75
N ALA A 234 -1.73 18.43 6.55
CA ALA A 234 -2.36 17.70 7.66
C ALA A 234 -3.01 18.64 8.70
N GLN A 235 -2.35 19.77 9.01
CA GLN A 235 -2.91 20.80 9.88
C GLN A 235 -4.19 21.40 9.31
N ALA A 236 -4.21 21.73 8.02
CA ALA A 236 -5.41 22.25 7.37
C ALA A 236 -6.57 21.24 7.41
N ILE A 237 -6.28 19.96 7.11
CA ILE A 237 -7.26 18.87 7.20
C ILE A 237 -7.78 18.72 8.63
N GLY A 238 -6.90 18.74 9.63
CA GLY A 238 -7.27 18.70 11.04
C GLY A 238 -8.22 19.84 11.44
N GLU A 239 -7.93 21.08 11.04
CA GLU A 239 -8.83 22.22 11.30
C GLU A 239 -10.19 22.08 10.60
N ALA A 240 -10.24 21.46 9.41
CA ALA A 240 -11.49 21.19 8.72
C ALA A 240 -12.31 20.09 9.42
N LEU A 241 -11.66 19.02 9.89
CA LEU A 241 -12.31 17.90 10.59
C LEU A 241 -12.96 18.33 11.92
N LYS A 242 -12.47 19.40 12.57
CA LYS A 242 -13.12 19.94 13.79
C LYS A 242 -14.57 20.40 13.55
N VAL A 243 -14.91 20.79 12.32
CA VAL A 243 -16.24 21.30 11.96
C VAL A 243 -16.97 20.42 10.94
N ASN A 244 -16.25 19.60 10.19
CA ASN A 244 -16.85 18.68 9.23
C ASN A 244 -17.60 17.55 9.95
N THR A 245 -18.79 17.24 9.44
CA THR A 245 -19.66 16.18 9.97
C THR A 245 -20.00 15.12 8.91
N GLY A 246 -19.30 15.12 7.79
CA GLY A 246 -19.55 14.21 6.67
C GLY A 246 -18.56 13.06 6.61
N VAL A 247 -17.26 13.36 6.77
CA VAL A 247 -16.19 12.39 6.58
C VAL A 247 -16.21 11.36 7.70
N THR A 248 -16.39 10.10 7.31
CA THR A 248 -16.33 8.91 8.17
C THR A 248 -15.06 8.10 7.95
N TRP A 249 -14.48 8.19 6.75
CA TRP A 249 -13.20 7.55 6.42
C TRP A 249 -12.29 8.55 5.72
N LEU A 250 -11.12 8.78 6.33
CA LEU A 250 -10.00 9.52 5.76
C LEU A 250 -8.78 8.61 5.64
N ASN A 251 -8.20 8.50 4.45
CA ASN A 251 -6.92 7.81 4.24
C ASN A 251 -5.82 8.82 3.88
N LEU A 252 -4.73 8.82 4.66
CA LEU A 252 -3.53 9.66 4.48
C LEU A 252 -2.25 8.78 4.53
N TRP A 253 -2.38 7.50 4.19
CA TRP A 253 -1.25 6.57 4.11
C TRP A 253 -0.17 7.05 3.13
N GLU A 254 1.09 6.70 3.34
CA GLU A 254 2.23 7.05 2.47
C GLU A 254 2.27 8.55 2.10
N ASN A 255 2.47 9.39 3.11
CA ASN A 255 2.61 10.85 2.96
C ASN A 255 3.84 11.34 3.75
N ARG A 256 3.98 12.66 3.92
CA ARG A 256 5.11 13.30 4.61
C ARG A 256 4.68 13.91 5.96
N ILE A 257 3.68 13.32 6.61
CA ILE A 257 3.11 13.84 7.85
C ILE A 257 4.05 13.48 9.01
N GLY A 258 4.56 14.47 9.71
CA GLY A 258 5.36 14.32 10.90
C GLY A 258 4.56 14.50 12.19
N ASP A 259 5.27 14.66 13.30
CA ASP A 259 4.68 14.87 14.63
C ASP A 259 3.74 16.07 14.69
N ALA A 260 4.04 17.17 14.00
CA ALA A 260 3.22 18.38 14.04
C ALA A 260 1.89 18.19 13.31
N GLY A 261 1.89 17.52 12.16
CA GLY A 261 0.68 17.17 11.43
C GLY A 261 -0.16 16.15 12.19
N ALA A 262 0.46 15.12 12.77
CA ALA A 262 -0.21 14.14 13.64
C ALA A 262 -0.86 14.81 14.86
N GLN A 263 -0.18 15.78 15.48
CA GLN A 263 -0.74 16.56 16.59
C GLN A 263 -1.97 17.36 16.15
N ALA A 264 -1.96 17.97 14.96
CA ALA A 264 -3.13 18.71 14.47
C ALA A 264 -4.34 17.81 14.20
N ILE A 265 -4.11 16.62 13.64
CA ILE A 265 -5.15 15.60 13.45
C ILE A 265 -5.67 15.12 14.82
N ALA A 266 -4.79 14.89 15.80
CA ALA A 266 -5.17 14.51 17.15
C ALA A 266 -6.07 15.56 17.82
N GLU A 267 -5.76 16.85 17.70
CA GLU A 267 -6.64 17.93 18.20
C GLU A 267 -8.01 17.95 17.51
N ALA A 268 -8.10 17.50 16.25
CA ALA A 268 -9.37 17.34 15.57
C ALA A 268 -10.16 16.13 16.11
N LEU A 269 -9.50 15.00 16.33
CA LEU A 269 -10.12 13.77 16.87
C LEU A 269 -10.75 13.98 18.25
N LYS A 270 -10.23 14.90 19.06
CA LYS A 270 -10.81 15.23 20.38
C LYS A 270 -12.23 15.80 20.30
N VAL A 271 -12.60 16.42 19.18
CA VAL A 271 -13.90 17.09 19.01
C VAL A 271 -14.73 16.53 17.85
N ASN A 272 -14.10 15.87 16.88
CA ASN A 272 -14.81 15.25 15.77
C ASN A 272 -15.56 14.00 16.25
N THR A 273 -16.82 13.89 15.81
CA THR A 273 -17.72 12.80 16.21
C THR A 273 -18.24 11.99 15.03
N THR A 274 -17.56 12.03 13.88
CA THR A 274 -18.02 11.37 12.64
C THR A 274 -16.97 10.44 12.07
N LEU A 275 -15.69 10.77 12.22
CA LEU A 275 -14.59 9.96 11.72
C LEU A 275 -14.52 8.65 12.47
N ASN A 276 -14.60 7.57 11.70
CA ASN A 276 -14.60 6.18 12.16
C ASN A 276 -13.30 5.47 11.75
N ARG A 277 -12.77 5.77 10.57
CA ARG A 277 -11.55 5.17 10.03
C ARG A 277 -10.53 6.23 9.63
N LEU A 278 -9.31 6.08 10.13
CA LEU A 278 -8.19 6.97 9.85
C LEU A 278 -6.95 6.15 9.47
N GLY A 279 -6.43 6.37 8.26
CA GLY A 279 -5.13 5.83 7.83
C GLY A 279 -4.03 6.88 7.94
N LEU A 280 -3.00 6.60 8.72
CA LEU A 280 -1.79 7.42 8.89
C LEU A 280 -0.51 6.58 8.80
N SER A 281 -0.61 5.35 8.28
CA SER A 281 0.53 4.47 8.10
C SER A 281 1.54 5.10 7.11
N GLU A 282 2.79 4.64 7.11
CA GLU A 282 3.87 5.08 6.21
C GLU A 282 4.03 6.61 6.15
N ASN A 283 4.19 7.20 7.32
CA ASN A 283 4.43 8.62 7.49
C ASN A 283 5.69 8.82 8.36
N GLN A 284 5.91 10.05 8.84
CA GLN A 284 7.08 10.42 9.66
C GLN A 284 6.66 10.68 11.11
N ILE A 285 5.65 9.94 11.60
CA ILE A 285 5.10 10.11 12.94
C ILE A 285 6.04 9.46 13.95
N GLY A 286 6.58 10.27 14.86
CA GLY A 286 7.42 9.83 15.95
C GLY A 286 6.64 9.65 17.27
N ASN A 287 7.40 9.46 18.34
CA ASN A 287 6.86 9.37 19.70
C ASN A 287 5.95 10.56 20.08
N VAL A 288 6.25 11.78 19.61
CA VAL A 288 5.50 12.99 19.99
C VAL A 288 4.12 13.00 19.34
N GLY A 289 4.03 12.69 18.04
CA GLY A 289 2.78 12.56 17.30
C GLY A 289 1.94 11.39 17.80
N ALA A 290 2.57 10.23 18.06
CA ALA A 290 1.91 9.07 18.66
C ALA A 290 1.27 9.40 20.01
N ARG A 291 2.00 10.12 20.89
CA ARG A 291 1.46 10.58 22.17
C ARG A 291 0.29 11.54 22.00
N ALA A 292 0.34 12.45 21.02
CA ALA A 292 -0.79 13.35 20.75
C ALA A 292 -2.04 12.57 20.32
N ILE A 293 -1.88 11.60 19.42
CA ILE A 293 -2.97 10.71 18.98
C ILE A 293 -3.52 9.91 20.16
N ALA A 294 -2.65 9.35 21.01
CA ALA A 294 -3.06 8.63 22.21
C ALA A 294 -3.91 9.50 23.16
N GLU A 295 -3.51 10.75 23.41
CA GLU A 295 -4.32 11.68 24.21
C GLU A 295 -5.67 12.00 23.57
N ALA A 296 -5.77 11.99 22.25
CA ALA A 296 -7.05 12.13 21.56
C ALA A 296 -7.92 10.88 21.70
N LEU A 297 -7.33 9.67 21.60
CA LEU A 297 -8.04 8.40 21.76
C LEU A 297 -8.66 8.24 23.16
N LYS A 298 -8.06 8.83 24.20
CA LYS A 298 -8.64 8.81 25.57
C LYS A 298 -10.02 9.46 25.66
N VAL A 299 -10.34 10.40 24.76
CA VAL A 299 -11.61 11.15 24.76
C VAL A 299 -12.45 10.91 23.51
N ASN A 300 -11.86 10.45 22.41
CA ASN A 300 -12.59 10.13 21.19
C ASN A 300 -13.43 8.86 21.38
N THR A 301 -14.67 8.90 20.90
CA THR A 301 -15.64 7.81 21.06
C THR A 301 -16.23 7.35 19.72
N THR A 302 -15.56 7.63 18.60
CA THR A 302 -16.11 7.35 17.26
C THR A 302 -15.15 6.60 16.35
N LEU A 303 -13.85 6.79 16.54
CA LEU A 303 -12.83 6.08 15.79
C LEU A 303 -12.81 4.61 16.19
N THR A 304 -12.98 3.74 15.21
CA THR A 304 -12.94 2.28 15.37
C THR A 304 -11.74 1.66 14.67
N GLU A 305 -11.18 2.32 13.66
CA GLU A 305 -10.01 1.84 12.91
C GLU A 305 -8.94 2.92 12.77
N LEU A 306 -7.72 2.60 13.20
CA LEU A 306 -6.56 3.49 13.12
C LEU A 306 -5.34 2.74 12.55
N GLY A 307 -4.84 3.20 11.40
CA GLY A 307 -3.58 2.74 10.83
C GLY A 307 -2.44 3.67 11.21
N LEU A 308 -1.42 3.15 11.88
CA LEU A 308 -0.20 3.86 12.29
C LEU A 308 1.07 3.08 11.92
N SER A 309 0.95 2.03 11.13
CA SER A 309 2.07 1.19 10.70
C SER A 309 3.14 1.96 9.93
N GLU A 310 4.37 1.47 9.84
CA GLU A 310 5.44 2.06 9.03
C GLU A 310 5.74 3.53 9.42
N ASN A 311 5.79 3.81 10.72
CA ASN A 311 6.16 5.12 11.30
C ASN A 311 7.37 4.97 12.25
N GLN A 312 7.75 6.02 12.99
CA GLN A 312 8.86 6.01 13.97
C GLN A 312 8.35 6.08 15.42
N ILE A 313 7.30 5.32 15.74
CA ILE A 313 6.58 5.43 17.01
C ILE A 313 7.43 5.00 18.21
N GLY A 314 8.21 3.93 18.12
CA GLY A 314 9.09 3.42 19.19
C GLY A 314 8.36 3.03 20.49
N ASN A 315 9.15 2.69 21.52
CA ASN A 315 8.61 2.27 22.83
C ASN A 315 7.79 3.36 23.53
N VAL A 316 8.25 4.62 23.51
CA VAL A 316 7.58 5.71 24.24
C VAL A 316 6.24 6.07 23.58
N GLY A 317 6.17 6.02 22.26
CA GLY A 317 4.91 6.15 21.54
C GLY A 317 3.96 4.98 21.80
N ALA A 318 4.48 3.74 21.82
CA ALA A 318 3.70 2.54 22.13
C ALA A 318 3.14 2.56 23.56
N GLU A 319 3.93 2.96 24.56
CA GLU A 319 3.49 3.18 25.95
C GLU A 319 2.33 4.18 26.01
N ALA A 320 2.43 5.31 25.32
CA ALA A 320 1.35 6.30 25.29
C ALA A 320 0.07 5.73 24.68
N ILE A 321 0.18 4.96 23.59
CA ILE A 321 -0.96 4.29 22.96
C ILE A 321 -1.57 3.25 23.91
N ALA A 322 -0.75 2.45 24.59
CA ALA A 322 -1.21 1.48 25.58
C ALA A 322 -2.03 2.14 26.70
N GLU A 323 -1.56 3.26 27.25
CA GLU A 323 -2.30 4.05 28.24
C GLU A 323 -3.64 4.58 27.72
N ALA A 324 -3.73 4.89 26.42
CA ALA A 324 -4.99 5.28 25.81
C ALA A 324 -5.94 4.08 25.63
N LEU A 325 -5.41 2.91 25.24
CA LEU A 325 -6.19 1.67 25.10
C LEU A 325 -6.79 1.21 26.42
N LYS A 326 -6.12 1.42 27.57
CA LYS A 326 -6.69 1.08 28.90
C LYS A 326 -8.03 1.77 29.18
N VAL A 327 -8.30 2.92 28.56
CA VAL A 327 -9.54 3.71 28.77
C VAL A 327 -10.43 3.83 27.54
N ASN A 328 -9.89 3.68 26.33
CA ASN A 328 -10.66 3.78 25.10
C ASN A 328 -11.52 2.53 24.89
N THR A 329 -12.80 2.74 24.59
CA THR A 329 -13.79 1.65 24.43
C THR A 329 -14.41 1.63 23.03
N THR A 330 -13.77 2.22 22.03
CA THR A 330 -14.33 2.33 20.67
C THR A 330 -13.38 1.85 19.58
N LEU A 331 -12.07 2.02 19.77
CA LEU A 331 -11.07 1.53 18.83
C LEU A 331 -11.08 0.00 18.86
N ALA A 332 -11.26 -0.59 17.68
CA ALA A 332 -11.34 -2.03 17.48
C ALA A 332 -10.14 -2.55 16.68
N VAL A 333 -9.66 -1.76 15.71
CA VAL A 333 -8.55 -2.12 14.82
C VAL A 333 -7.43 -1.10 14.94
N LEU A 334 -6.23 -1.57 15.24
CA LEU A 334 -5.03 -0.75 15.34
C LEU A 334 -3.86 -1.40 14.58
N GLY A 335 -3.33 -0.68 13.59
CA GLY A 335 -2.12 -1.06 12.87
C GLY A 335 -0.89 -0.38 13.45
N LEU A 336 0.10 -1.16 13.89
CA LEU A 336 1.38 -0.71 14.45
C LEU A 336 2.57 -1.52 13.89
N HIS A 337 2.42 -2.24 12.78
CA HIS A 337 3.55 -2.99 12.21
C HIS A 337 4.67 -2.03 11.77
N THR A 338 5.93 -2.44 11.86
CA THR A 338 7.09 -1.66 11.41
C THR A 338 7.15 -0.26 12.04
N ASN A 339 7.25 -0.20 13.37
CA ASN A 339 7.25 1.05 14.14
C ASN A 339 8.42 1.18 15.12
N GLU A 340 9.44 0.34 14.99
CA GLU A 340 10.58 0.30 15.92
C GLU A 340 10.17 0.00 17.38
N ILE A 341 9.02 -0.68 17.58
CA ILE A 341 8.55 -1.05 18.92
C ILE A 341 9.36 -2.23 19.43
N GLY A 342 10.10 -2.04 20.52
CA GLY A 342 10.82 -3.08 21.23
C GLY A 342 10.02 -3.65 22.40
N ASP A 343 10.70 -4.49 23.18
CA ASP A 343 10.08 -5.27 24.26
C ASP A 343 9.32 -4.44 25.29
N ASP A 344 9.88 -3.31 25.74
CA ASP A 344 9.20 -2.47 26.74
C ASP A 344 7.85 -1.95 26.21
N GLY A 345 7.81 -1.50 24.95
CA GLY A 345 6.57 -1.02 24.34
C GLY A 345 5.56 -2.15 24.11
N ALA A 346 6.04 -3.36 23.80
CA ALA A 346 5.22 -4.55 23.66
C ALA A 346 4.59 -4.99 24.99
N CYS A 347 5.35 -4.94 26.09
CA CYS A 347 4.85 -5.25 27.43
C CYS A 347 3.75 -4.27 27.84
N GLU A 348 3.93 -2.97 27.60
CA GLU A 348 2.89 -1.97 27.91
C GLU A 348 1.61 -2.21 27.10
N LEU A 349 1.74 -2.57 25.81
CA LEU A 349 0.60 -2.95 24.98
C LEU A 349 -0.09 -4.21 25.50
N ALA A 350 0.67 -5.23 25.96
CA ALA A 350 0.11 -6.43 26.57
C ALA A 350 -0.71 -6.10 27.83
N ASP A 351 -0.15 -5.29 28.75
CA ASP A 351 -0.83 -4.83 29.96
C ASP A 351 -2.14 -4.08 29.64
N ALA A 352 -2.17 -3.32 28.54
CA ALA A 352 -3.38 -2.64 28.11
C ALA A 352 -4.46 -3.62 27.60
N LEU A 353 -4.07 -4.72 26.95
CA LEU A 353 -4.98 -5.71 26.38
C LEU A 353 -5.63 -6.61 27.45
N GLU A 354 -5.01 -6.77 28.63
CA GLU A 354 -5.65 -7.44 29.77
C GLU A 354 -6.94 -6.73 30.23
N VAL A 355 -6.98 -5.40 30.08
CA VAL A 355 -8.11 -4.55 30.50
C VAL A 355 -9.01 -4.18 29.32
N ASN A 356 -8.45 -4.00 28.12
CA ASN A 356 -9.21 -3.58 26.96
C ASN A 356 -9.94 -4.76 26.30
N THR A 357 -11.28 -4.71 26.32
CA THR A 357 -12.14 -5.73 25.70
C THR A 357 -12.76 -5.31 24.36
N THR A 358 -12.39 -4.14 23.84
CA THR A 358 -12.95 -3.59 22.57
C THR A 358 -12.09 -3.94 21.37
N MET A 359 -10.77 -3.98 21.56
CA MET A 359 -9.81 -4.34 20.52
C MET A 359 -10.12 -5.72 19.95
N THR A 360 -10.27 -5.79 18.63
CA THR A 360 -10.48 -7.03 17.87
C THR A 360 -9.29 -7.36 16.98
N LYS A 361 -8.53 -6.35 16.52
CA LYS A 361 -7.33 -6.55 15.70
C LYS A 361 -6.19 -5.61 16.11
N LEU A 362 -5.02 -6.18 16.40
CA LEU A 362 -3.80 -5.44 16.65
C LEU A 362 -2.65 -6.02 15.81
N HIS A 363 -2.09 -5.20 14.93
CA HIS A 363 -0.97 -5.61 14.06
C HIS A 363 0.34 -5.02 14.55
N LEU A 364 1.30 -5.87 14.91
CA LEU A 364 2.62 -5.53 15.45
C LEU A 364 3.77 -6.22 14.70
N ASP A 365 3.50 -6.73 13.50
CA ASP A 365 4.50 -7.39 12.66
C ASP A 365 5.71 -6.50 12.39
N ARG A 366 6.87 -7.11 12.12
CA ARG A 366 8.07 -6.38 11.68
C ARG A 366 8.49 -5.26 12.63
N ASN A 367 8.40 -5.47 13.94
CA ASN A 367 8.88 -4.58 15.00
C ASN A 367 10.19 -5.10 15.61
N CYS A 368 10.66 -4.54 16.73
CA CYS A 368 11.93 -4.87 17.38
C CYS A 368 11.75 -5.79 18.62
N MET A 369 10.76 -6.67 18.62
CA MET A 369 10.40 -7.46 19.81
C MET A 369 11.19 -8.77 19.90
N THR A 370 11.56 -9.14 21.13
CA THR A 370 12.14 -10.42 21.52
C THR A 370 11.27 -11.09 22.59
N TYR A 371 11.52 -10.81 23.87
CA TYR A 371 10.75 -11.38 24.99
C TYR A 371 9.37 -10.73 25.18
N GLY A 372 9.13 -9.54 24.61
CA GLY A 372 7.82 -8.87 24.60
C GLY A 372 6.74 -9.67 23.86
N CYS A 373 7.12 -10.55 22.93
CA CYS A 373 6.20 -11.49 22.29
C CYS A 373 5.52 -12.44 23.28
N SER A 374 6.19 -12.82 24.37
CA SER A 374 5.60 -13.68 25.40
C SER A 374 4.47 -12.97 26.16
N ALA A 375 4.66 -11.71 26.55
CA ALA A 375 3.62 -10.93 27.21
C ALA A 375 2.38 -10.74 26.33
N LEU A 376 2.60 -10.51 25.02
CA LEU A 376 1.52 -10.39 24.03
C LEU A 376 0.75 -11.70 23.82
N LEU A 377 1.44 -12.85 23.87
CA LEU A 377 0.79 -14.17 23.81
C LEU A 377 -0.09 -14.42 25.03
N ASP A 378 0.41 -14.12 26.24
CA ASP A 378 -0.35 -14.30 27.49
C ASP A 378 -1.63 -13.43 27.46
N ALA A 379 -1.52 -12.16 27.06
CA ALA A 379 -2.67 -11.26 26.92
C ALA A 379 -3.68 -11.73 25.86
N ARG A 380 -3.23 -12.42 24.80
CA ARG A 380 -4.10 -13.00 23.77
C ARG A 380 -4.89 -14.20 24.29
N GLU A 381 -4.30 -15.05 25.13
CA GLU A 381 -5.01 -16.19 25.73
C GLU A 381 -6.21 -15.71 26.57
N ASP A 382 -6.02 -14.61 27.31
CA ASP A 382 -7.07 -13.98 28.11
C ASP A 382 -8.14 -13.28 27.26
N ASN A 383 -7.79 -12.86 26.03
CA ASN A 383 -8.68 -12.18 25.09
C ASN A 383 -8.90 -12.99 23.80
N CYS A 384 -9.66 -14.09 23.90
CA CYS A 384 -9.83 -15.07 22.80
C CYS A 384 -10.51 -14.54 21.51
N ARG A 385 -10.93 -13.25 21.46
CA ARG A 385 -11.51 -12.60 20.28
C ARG A 385 -10.52 -11.68 19.55
N LEU A 386 -9.35 -11.45 20.13
CA LEU A 386 -8.31 -10.60 19.58
C LEU A 386 -7.50 -11.35 18.53
N GLU A 387 -7.50 -10.81 17.32
CA GLU A 387 -6.54 -11.12 16.28
C GLU A 387 -5.28 -10.29 16.52
N LEU A 388 -4.18 -10.97 16.86
CA LEU A 388 -2.91 -10.35 17.22
C LEU A 388 -1.81 -10.92 16.33
N THR A 389 -1.18 -10.07 15.53
CA THR A 389 -0.08 -10.44 14.61
C THR A 389 1.20 -9.74 15.06
N PHE A 390 2.32 -10.45 15.09
CA PHE A 390 3.65 -9.93 15.47
C PHE A 390 4.77 -10.76 14.82
N ASP A 391 4.53 -11.22 13.61
CA ASP A 391 5.49 -12.03 12.86
C ASP A 391 6.64 -11.17 12.31
N ASP A 392 7.68 -11.83 11.82
CA ASP A 392 8.82 -11.20 11.11
C ASP A 392 9.54 -10.08 11.88
N GLN A 393 9.70 -10.24 13.21
CA GLN A 393 10.40 -9.25 14.04
C GLN A 393 11.83 -8.98 13.54
N ILE A 394 12.13 -7.70 13.38
CA ILE A 394 13.34 -7.18 12.78
C ILE A 394 14.31 -6.84 13.92
N GLY A 395 15.54 -7.37 13.86
CA GLY A 395 16.58 -6.99 14.82
C GLY A 395 16.77 -5.48 14.83
N ARG A 396 16.87 -4.88 16.02
CA ARG A 396 16.95 -3.40 16.21
C ARG A 396 18.02 -2.72 15.34
N LEU A 397 19.09 -3.45 15.00
CA LEU A 397 20.16 -2.96 14.14
C LEU A 397 19.76 -2.85 12.66
N ALA A 398 18.78 -3.61 12.17
CA ALA A 398 18.35 -3.60 10.77
C ALA A 398 17.54 -2.33 10.39
N PHE A 399 16.90 -1.65 11.36
CA PHE A 399 16.29 -0.33 11.13
C PHE A 399 17.31 0.78 10.85
N ILE A 400 18.58 0.58 11.22
CA ILE A 400 19.69 1.48 10.84
C ILE A 400 19.92 1.45 9.31
N TRP A 401 19.45 0.41 8.62
CA TRP A 401 19.72 0.13 7.20
C TRP A 401 18.50 0.33 6.28
N LEU A 402 17.37 0.83 6.80
CA LEU A 402 16.29 1.29 5.93
C LEU A 402 16.82 2.39 4.99
N PRO A 403 16.46 2.38 3.69
CA PRO A 403 17.06 3.29 2.71
C PRO A 403 16.69 4.75 3.02
N ARG A 404 17.54 5.42 3.79
CA ARG A 404 17.55 6.87 4.00
C ARG A 404 18.88 7.45 3.53
N LYS A 405 18.88 8.70 3.05
CA LYS A 405 20.13 9.39 2.71
C LYS A 405 20.99 9.49 3.98
N ALA A 406 22.15 8.81 3.99
CA ALA A 406 23.08 8.83 5.11
C ALA A 406 23.54 10.27 5.40
N THR A 407 23.43 10.67 6.65
CA THR A 407 23.97 11.92 7.19
C THR A 407 25.42 11.75 7.62
N ALA A 408 26.14 12.85 7.86
CA ALA A 408 27.51 12.79 8.37
C ALA A 408 27.60 12.12 9.77
N GLU A 409 26.55 12.23 10.58
CA GLU A 409 26.44 11.52 11.88
C GLU A 409 26.25 10.01 11.71
N ASP A 410 25.56 9.57 10.66
CA ASP A 410 25.37 8.14 10.38
C ASP A 410 26.71 7.47 10.04
N VAL A 411 27.56 8.14 9.25
CA VAL A 411 28.93 7.68 8.94
C VAL A 411 29.77 7.57 10.21
N GLN A 412 29.63 8.52 11.13
CA GLN A 412 30.36 8.56 12.39
C GLN A 412 29.87 7.50 13.37
N SER A 413 28.57 7.18 13.35
CA SER A 413 27.94 6.12 14.15
C SER A 413 28.31 4.72 13.64
N VAL A 414 28.33 4.52 12.32
CA VAL A 414 28.85 3.28 11.69
C VAL A 414 30.33 3.10 12.02
N PHE A 415 31.13 4.16 11.98
CA PHE A 415 32.53 4.13 12.39
C PHE A 415 32.71 3.79 13.87
N LEU A 416 31.90 4.37 14.76
CA LEU A 416 31.87 4.01 16.19
C LEU A 416 31.55 2.52 16.37
N LEU A 417 30.50 2.00 15.73
CA LEU A 417 30.13 0.58 15.81
C LEU A 417 31.20 -0.39 15.29
N LEU A 418 31.89 -0.03 14.20
CA LEU A 418 32.97 -0.85 13.63
C LEU A 418 34.26 -0.81 14.46
N THR A 419 34.47 0.25 15.23
CA THR A 419 35.72 0.45 16.00
C THR A 419 35.58 0.26 17.50
N SER A 420 34.36 0.33 18.04
CA SER A 420 34.04 0.01 19.42
C SER A 420 33.32 -1.34 19.48
N GLY A 421 34.10 -2.39 19.74
CA GLY A 421 33.54 -3.53 20.47
C GLY A 421 32.98 -3.04 21.81
N LEU A 422 32.00 -3.74 22.38
CA LEU A 422 31.41 -3.48 23.70
C LEU A 422 32.48 -3.41 24.81
N GLN A 423 33.16 -2.27 24.95
CA GLN A 423 34.07 -1.90 26.05
C GLN A 423 34.66 -0.51 25.77
N LEU A 424 33.97 0.57 26.13
CA LEU A 424 34.63 1.87 26.37
C LEU A 424 33.82 2.69 27.40
N GLU A 425 33.77 2.23 28.64
CA GLU A 425 33.93 3.17 29.75
C GLU A 425 35.43 3.39 29.91
N ASP A 426 35.84 4.65 29.84
CA ASP A 426 37.19 5.14 30.15
C ASP A 426 38.25 5.04 29.02
N GLN A 427 38.23 6.00 28.09
CA GLN A 427 39.44 6.78 27.75
C GLN A 427 39.18 7.96 26.80
N SER A 428 39.75 9.11 27.17
CA SER A 428 39.89 10.30 26.35
C SER A 428 41.07 10.17 25.38
N ALA A 429 40.83 10.09 24.08
CA ALA A 429 41.81 10.49 23.08
C ALA A 429 41.11 10.88 21.76
N SER A 430 41.49 12.03 21.23
CA SER A 430 41.07 12.56 19.94
C SER A 430 41.21 11.52 18.81
N LEU A 431 40.11 11.25 18.12
CA LEU A 431 40.06 10.36 16.96
C LEU A 431 40.83 10.93 15.76
N PRO A 432 41.53 10.10 14.97
CA PRO A 432 42.16 10.54 13.72
C PRO A 432 41.10 10.75 12.62
N VAL A 433 41.29 11.79 11.80
CA VAL A 433 40.46 12.05 10.61
C VAL A 433 40.76 11.00 9.54
N LEU A 434 39.70 10.43 8.95
CA LEU A 434 39.78 9.39 7.92
C LEU A 434 40.57 9.87 6.68
N PRO A 435 41.44 9.04 6.08
CA PRO A 435 42.00 9.33 4.76
C PRO A 435 40.89 9.42 3.70
N ALA A 436 40.95 10.45 2.86
CA ALA A 436 39.91 10.77 1.87
C ALA A 436 39.57 9.60 0.93
N GLU A 437 40.51 8.67 0.69
CA GLU A 437 40.29 7.51 -0.17
C GLU A 437 39.34 6.46 0.42
N ILE A 438 39.30 6.29 1.75
CA ILE A 438 38.38 5.32 2.40
C ILE A 438 36.96 5.90 2.48
N ALA A 439 36.85 7.20 2.77
CA ALA A 439 35.58 7.91 2.78
C ALA A 439 34.94 7.94 1.37
N ALA A 440 35.75 8.12 0.33
CA ALA A 440 35.28 8.06 -1.06
C ALA A 440 34.79 6.67 -1.47
N ARG A 441 35.41 5.59 -0.96
CA ARG A 441 35.06 4.20 -1.31
C ARG A 441 33.77 3.73 -0.62
N ILE A 442 33.56 4.14 0.63
CA ILE A 442 32.29 3.97 1.35
C ILE A 442 31.17 4.76 0.67
N MET A 443 31.46 5.96 0.14
CA MET A 443 30.48 6.77 -0.61
C MET A 443 30.21 6.25 -2.03
N ASP A 444 31.17 5.63 -2.72
CA ASP A 444 30.97 5.03 -4.05
C ASP A 444 30.14 3.73 -3.98
N GLU A 445 30.35 2.90 -2.95
CA GLU A 445 29.56 1.67 -2.76
C GLU A 445 28.15 1.94 -2.19
N ALA A 446 27.95 3.05 -1.47
CA ALA A 446 26.62 3.54 -1.12
C ALA A 446 25.85 4.18 -2.31
N HIS A 447 26.50 4.38 -3.46
CA HIS A 447 25.93 5.07 -4.62
C HIS A 447 25.49 4.18 -5.78
N TYR A 448 25.56 2.85 -5.65
CA TYR A 448 24.98 1.96 -6.65
C TYR A 448 23.63 1.42 -6.17
N TRP A 449 22.54 2.01 -6.67
CA TRP A 449 21.41 1.32 -7.31
C TRP A 449 20.59 2.34 -8.14
N PRO A 450 21.10 2.75 -9.33
CA PRO A 450 20.28 3.47 -10.30
C PRO A 450 19.37 2.43 -10.99
N GLY A 451 18.12 2.30 -10.55
CA GLY A 451 17.12 1.53 -11.29
C GLY A 451 16.10 0.71 -10.49
N VAL A 452 16.17 0.64 -9.17
CA VAL A 452 15.14 -0.04 -8.38
C VAL A 452 14.20 1.00 -7.78
N ARG A 453 13.06 1.20 -8.44
CA ARG A 453 11.98 2.08 -7.96
C ARG A 453 10.90 1.34 -7.18
N HIS A 454 10.88 0.01 -7.20
CA HIS A 454 10.01 -0.82 -6.36
C HIS A 454 10.70 -2.15 -6.03
N THR A 455 10.88 -2.47 -4.74
CA THR A 455 10.88 -3.88 -4.32
C THR A 455 9.46 -4.21 -3.89
N LYS A 456 8.67 -4.81 -4.80
CA LYS A 456 7.38 -5.40 -4.44
C LYS A 456 7.61 -6.47 -3.36
N ARG A 457 7.40 -6.11 -2.09
CA ARG A 457 7.23 -7.04 -0.97
C ARG A 457 5.81 -6.98 -0.39
N SER A 458 4.84 -6.57 -1.20
CA SER A 458 3.43 -6.81 -0.92
C SER A 458 3.01 -8.14 -1.54
N ARG A 459 2.77 -9.17 -0.71
CA ARG A 459 1.92 -10.28 -1.13
C ARG A 459 1.02 -10.73 0.03
N PHE A 460 -0.24 -10.33 -0.14
CA PHE A 460 -1.49 -10.94 0.30
C PHE A 460 -1.90 -10.78 1.77
N TYR A 461 -2.97 -9.99 1.96
CA TYR A 461 -3.98 -10.31 2.95
C TYR A 461 -4.83 -11.50 2.45
N ASP A 462 -5.11 -12.40 3.39
CA ASP A 462 -6.13 -13.46 3.47
C ASP A 462 -5.85 -14.90 2.96
N ASP A 463 -6.32 -15.84 3.80
CA ASP A 463 -6.41 -17.31 3.76
C ASP A 463 -5.14 -18.20 3.94
N SER A 464 -5.01 -18.78 5.15
CA SER A 464 -4.19 -19.97 5.45
C SER A 464 -4.49 -21.15 4.51
N PRO A 465 -3.52 -21.99 4.10
CA PRO A 465 -3.12 -23.12 4.95
C PRO A 465 -1.65 -23.60 4.83
N GLU A 466 -1.16 -24.18 5.94
CA GLU A 466 -0.12 -25.22 6.08
C GLU A 466 0.86 -25.49 4.92
N ARG A 467 2.16 -25.30 5.20
CA ARG A 467 3.21 -26.19 4.66
C ARG A 467 4.29 -26.44 5.72
N LEU A 468 4.18 -27.59 6.37
CA LEU A 468 5.28 -28.26 7.06
C LEU A 468 6.43 -28.47 6.06
N LEU A 469 7.61 -27.93 6.34
CA LEU A 469 8.86 -28.32 5.66
C LEU A 469 9.64 -29.32 6.54
N PRO A 470 10.42 -30.25 5.93
CA PRO A 470 10.94 -31.43 6.61
C PRO A 470 12.15 -31.11 7.50
N GLU A 471 12.22 -31.68 8.71
CA GLU A 471 13.24 -31.43 9.74
C GLU A 471 14.65 -32.02 9.45
N ASP A 472 14.96 -32.51 8.24
CA ASP A 472 16.07 -33.46 8.05
C ASP A 472 17.18 -33.10 7.03
N ASP A 473 17.20 -31.90 6.43
CA ASP A 473 18.28 -31.52 5.50
C ASP A 473 19.44 -30.78 6.21
N TYR A 474 20.60 -31.45 6.34
CA TYR A 474 21.83 -30.94 6.96
C TYR A 474 23.03 -30.97 6.01
N PHE A 475 23.93 -29.99 6.13
CA PHE A 475 25.26 -30.02 5.49
C PHE A 475 26.38 -29.88 6.54
N ASP A 476 27.54 -30.46 6.24
CA ASP A 476 28.69 -30.47 7.15
C ASP A 476 29.67 -29.34 6.81
N LEU A 477 30.09 -28.60 7.83
CA LEU A 477 31.18 -27.62 7.74
C LEU A 477 32.45 -28.19 8.37
N ILE A 478 33.53 -28.21 7.58
CA ILE A 478 34.84 -28.67 8.00
C ILE A 478 35.80 -27.48 8.02
N PHE A 479 36.34 -27.19 9.19
CA PHE A 479 37.33 -26.13 9.40
C PHE A 479 38.74 -26.73 9.44
N ARG A 480 39.62 -26.26 8.56
CA ARG A 480 41.03 -26.67 8.48
C ARG A 480 41.95 -25.50 8.83
N ASP A 481 43.01 -25.78 9.57
CA ASP A 481 44.04 -24.79 9.84
C ASP A 481 44.95 -24.50 8.63
N GLU A 482 45.88 -23.57 8.79
CA GLU A 482 46.89 -23.18 7.80
C GLU A 482 47.77 -24.33 7.29
N GLN A 483 47.85 -25.45 8.02
CA GLN A 483 48.58 -26.66 7.62
C GLN A 483 47.67 -27.73 6.98
N GLY A 484 46.37 -27.42 6.81
CA GLY A 484 45.36 -28.29 6.20
C GLY A 484 44.74 -29.33 7.16
N VAL A 485 45.05 -29.26 8.46
CA VAL A 485 44.57 -30.19 9.47
C VAL A 485 43.16 -29.79 9.89
N ILE A 486 42.22 -30.75 9.90
CA ILE A 486 40.84 -30.52 10.36
C ILE A 486 40.86 -30.21 11.85
N ARG A 487 40.39 -29.02 12.22
CA ARG A 487 40.27 -28.55 13.59
C ARG A 487 38.87 -28.70 14.15
N TYR A 488 37.85 -28.65 13.30
CA TYR A 488 36.46 -28.75 13.72
C TYR A 488 35.56 -29.23 12.56
N GLU A 489 34.54 -30.01 12.86
CA GLU A 489 33.53 -30.48 11.92
C GLU A 489 32.16 -30.42 12.60
N CYS A 490 31.17 -29.77 11.99
CA CYS A 490 29.81 -29.68 12.52
C CYS A 490 28.74 -29.71 11.42
N ALA A 491 27.63 -30.39 11.70
CA ALA A 491 26.43 -30.36 10.88
C ALA A 491 25.62 -29.09 11.18
N ILE A 492 25.14 -28.40 10.15
CA ILE A 492 24.37 -27.16 10.28
C ILE A 492 23.06 -27.27 9.49
N SER A 493 21.99 -26.77 10.10
CA SER A 493 20.69 -26.59 9.46
C SER A 493 20.67 -25.26 8.71
N PRO A 494 20.24 -25.23 7.44
CA PRO A 494 20.04 -24.00 6.69
C PRO A 494 18.94 -23.12 7.31
N THR A 495 19.06 -21.80 7.14
CA THR A 495 18.18 -20.80 7.77
C THR A 495 17.11 -20.27 6.83
N GLU A 496 17.30 -20.35 5.51
CA GLU A 496 16.30 -19.95 4.51
C GLU A 496 16.37 -20.83 3.25
N PHE A 497 15.19 -21.18 2.70
CA PHE A 497 15.05 -21.86 1.40
C PHE A 497 14.15 -21.07 0.48
N TYR A 498 14.48 -21.04 -0.81
CA TYR A 498 13.58 -20.56 -1.87
C TYR A 498 13.35 -21.67 -2.89
N GLY A 499 12.19 -22.34 -2.81
CA GLY A 499 11.94 -23.57 -3.58
C GLY A 499 12.89 -24.69 -3.14
N ASP A 500 13.53 -25.38 -4.11
CA ASP A 500 14.47 -26.49 -3.85
C ASP A 500 15.94 -26.03 -3.75
N SER A 501 16.21 -24.73 -3.58
CA SER A 501 17.56 -24.16 -3.57
C SER A 501 17.86 -23.39 -2.27
N LEU A 502 19.03 -23.66 -1.70
CA LEU A 502 19.56 -22.99 -0.51
C LEU A 502 20.24 -21.67 -0.90
N GLU A 503 19.70 -20.53 -0.47
CA GLU A 503 20.30 -19.20 -0.75
C GLU A 503 21.27 -18.74 0.34
N CYS A 504 20.96 -18.99 1.61
CA CYS A 504 21.79 -18.52 2.72
C CYS A 504 21.79 -19.49 3.90
N ALA A 505 22.95 -19.60 4.56
CA ALA A 505 23.07 -20.25 5.86
C ALA A 505 23.82 -19.35 6.82
N THR A 506 23.09 -18.80 7.80
CA THR A 506 23.65 -17.94 8.83
C THR A 506 24.24 -18.79 9.96
N ILE A 507 25.55 -18.67 10.19
CA ILE A 507 26.23 -19.35 11.30
C ILE A 507 26.44 -18.36 12.44
N GLN A 508 25.77 -18.60 13.56
CA GLN A 508 25.93 -17.74 14.73
C GLN A 508 27.22 -18.09 15.52
N PRO A 509 28.03 -17.11 15.95
CA PRO A 509 29.24 -17.36 16.74
C PRO A 509 28.98 -18.04 18.10
N GLU A 510 27.73 -18.02 18.56
CA GLU A 510 27.28 -18.58 19.83
C GLU A 510 27.05 -20.10 19.75
N THR A 511 26.60 -20.59 18.59
CA THR A 511 26.35 -22.02 18.35
C THR A 511 27.56 -22.73 17.74
N THR A 512 28.51 -21.98 17.18
CA THR A 512 29.73 -22.51 16.55
C THR A 512 30.98 -21.82 17.12
N PRO A 513 31.47 -22.26 18.30
CA PRO A 513 32.53 -21.57 19.05
C PRO A 513 33.83 -21.38 18.28
N ILE A 514 34.10 -22.26 17.29
CA ILE A 514 35.32 -22.24 16.48
C ILE A 514 35.47 -20.96 15.64
N LEU A 515 34.37 -20.25 15.32
CA LEU A 515 34.41 -18.99 14.57
C LEU A 515 35.22 -17.90 15.29
N ARG A 516 35.28 -17.93 16.64
CA ARG A 516 36.08 -16.99 17.45
C ARG A 516 37.58 -17.34 17.48
N GLU A 517 37.91 -18.56 17.10
CA GLU A 517 39.27 -19.09 17.08
C GLU A 517 39.90 -19.05 15.69
N MET A 518 39.11 -18.81 14.65
CA MET A 518 39.61 -18.66 13.29
C MET A 518 40.66 -17.55 13.19
N ARG A 519 41.65 -17.80 12.34
CA ARG A 519 42.76 -16.88 12.02
C ARG A 519 42.90 -16.79 10.52
N GLU A 520 43.52 -15.71 10.06
CA GLU A 520 43.85 -15.52 8.65
C GLU A 520 44.66 -16.72 8.11
N GLY A 521 44.16 -17.37 7.06
CA GLY A 521 44.80 -18.56 6.45
C GLY A 521 44.14 -19.91 6.75
N TRP A 522 43.13 -19.96 7.64
CA TRP A 522 42.30 -21.17 7.82
C TRP A 522 41.31 -21.35 6.65
N GLN A 523 40.99 -22.59 6.31
CA GLN A 523 40.08 -22.95 5.22
C GLN A 523 38.78 -23.56 5.76
N VAL A 524 37.64 -23.13 5.23
CA VAL A 524 36.33 -23.74 5.52
C VAL A 524 35.86 -24.48 4.29
N GLN A 525 35.49 -25.75 4.46
CA GLN A 525 35.00 -26.62 3.42
C GLN A 525 33.59 -27.08 3.76
N VAL A 526 32.63 -26.82 2.86
CA VAL A 526 31.26 -27.33 2.96
C VAL A 526 31.20 -28.70 2.27
N ARG A 527 30.61 -29.70 2.92
CA ARG A 527 30.39 -31.04 2.36
C ARG A 527 28.91 -31.42 2.48
N PRO A 528 28.31 -32.06 1.45
CA PRO A 528 26.99 -32.68 1.59
C PRO A 528 27.03 -33.77 2.66
N SER A 529 26.08 -33.77 3.60
CA SER A 529 25.99 -34.88 4.56
C SER A 529 25.60 -36.18 3.83
N GLU A 530 25.95 -37.34 4.39
CA GLU A 530 25.83 -38.64 3.69
C GLU A 530 24.39 -39.03 3.26
N ASN A 531 23.37 -38.25 3.65
CA ASN A 531 21.97 -38.43 3.28
C ASN A 531 21.37 -37.30 2.38
N GLY A 532 22.11 -36.24 2.03
CA GLY A 532 21.57 -35.07 1.32
C GLY A 532 21.86 -35.03 -0.20
N THR A 533 20.95 -34.44 -0.99
CA THR A 533 21.03 -34.29 -2.46
C THR A 533 21.49 -32.90 -2.95
N VAL A 534 22.21 -32.15 -2.11
CA VAL A 534 22.57 -30.74 -2.38
C VAL A 534 23.88 -30.60 -3.18
N LEU A 535 23.86 -29.83 -4.27
CA LEU A 535 25.02 -29.43 -5.08
C LEU A 535 25.34 -27.93 -4.84
N PHE A 536 26.61 -27.59 -4.63
CA PHE A 536 27.05 -26.23 -4.29
C PHE A 536 27.88 -25.59 -5.42
N GLU A 537 27.66 -24.29 -5.71
CA GLU A 537 28.42 -23.58 -6.75
C GLU A 537 29.54 -22.66 -6.23
N THR A 538 29.44 -21.88 -5.14
CA THR A 538 30.59 -21.13 -4.55
C THR A 538 30.29 -20.59 -3.13
N ILE A 539 31.32 -20.35 -2.29
CA ILE A 539 31.23 -19.69 -0.97
C ILE A 539 31.91 -18.31 -1.04
N TYR A 540 31.27 -17.26 -0.53
CA TYR A 540 31.87 -15.94 -0.34
C TYR A 540 32.07 -15.67 1.16
N PHE A 541 33.19 -15.04 1.50
CA PHE A 541 33.44 -14.48 2.83
C PHE A 541 33.43 -12.96 2.71
N GLU A 542 32.61 -12.28 3.50
CA GLU A 542 32.71 -10.84 3.77
C GLU A 542 33.76 -10.56 4.84
#